data_AF-F8GPX0-F1
#
_entry.id   AF-F8GPX0-F1
#
_cell.length_a   1.000
_cell.length_b   1.000
_cell.length_c   1.000
_cell.angle_alpha   90.00
_cell.angle_beta   90.00
_cell.angle_gamma   90.00
#
_symmetry.space_group_name_H-M   'P 1'
#
loop_
_entity.id
_entity.type
_entity.pdbx_description
1 polymer ?
#
loop_
_entity_poly.entity_id
_entity_poly.type
_entity_poly.pdbx_seq_one_letter_code
_entity_poly.pdbx_strand_id
1 'polypeptide(L)' 'MVWVNKDPFPHTVTASGGGFDSKAIAPGKSWTYTARKTGVFPYTCTLHPTMTGTLSVGSNAKASGE' A
#
# COMPACT_ATOMS: atom_id res chain seq x y z
N MET A 1 2.21 1.09 7.21
CA MET A 1 2.80 1.53 5.93
C MET A 1 2.13 2.82 5.52
N VAL A 2 2.91 3.82 5.11
CA VAL A 2 2.41 5.13 4.68
C VAL A 2 2.77 5.31 3.22
N TRP A 3 1.77 5.59 2.39
CA TRP A 3 1.97 6.04 1.02
C TRP A 3 1.73 7.54 0.96
N VAL A 4 2.62 8.25 0.25
CA VAL A 4 2.52 9.69 0.01
C VAL A 4 2.41 9.89 -1.48
N ASN A 5 1.38 10.60 -1.91
CA ASN A 5 1.26 11.00 -3.30
C ASN A 5 2.07 12.28 -3.53
N LYS A 6 3.21 12.15 -4.23
CA LYS A 6 4.07 13.27 -4.61
C LYS A 6 3.81 13.77 -6.04
N ASP A 7 2.91 13.12 -6.76
CA ASP A 7 2.53 13.47 -8.12
C ASP A 7 1.42 14.54 -8.12
N PRO A 8 1.27 15.31 -9.23
CA PRO A 8 0.25 16.35 -9.33
C PRO A 8 -1.16 15.81 -9.59
N PHE A 9 -1.33 14.50 -9.80
CA PHE A 9 -2.61 13.85 -10.05
C PHE A 9 -3.00 12.91 -8.91
N PRO A 10 -4.29 12.63 -8.68
CA PRO A 10 -4.71 11.63 -7.69
C PRO A 10 -4.23 10.22 -8.06
N HIS A 11 -3.87 9.44 -7.03
CA HIS A 11 -3.52 8.02 -7.18
C HIS A 11 -4.20 7.18 -6.10
N THR A 12 -4.28 5.87 -6.32
CA THR A 12 -4.77 4.91 -5.31
C THR A 12 -3.75 3.82 -5.05
N VAL A 13 -3.91 3.17 -3.90
CA VAL A 13 -3.22 1.95 -3.48
C VAL A 13 -4.32 0.93 -3.15
N THR A 14 -4.66 0.11 -4.13
CA THR A 14 -5.81 -0.82 -4.05
C THR A 14 -5.35 -2.25 -4.31
N ALA A 15 -5.53 -3.14 -3.35
CA ALA A 15 -5.11 -4.54 -3.45
C ALA A 15 -5.95 -5.30 -4.48
N SER A 16 -5.31 -6.03 -5.40
CA SER A 16 -5.98 -6.69 -6.53
C SER A 16 -6.88 -7.86 -6.11
N GLY A 17 -6.57 -8.52 -4.99
CA GLY A 17 -7.34 -9.65 -4.44
C GLY A 17 -8.26 -9.27 -3.28
N GLY A 18 -8.53 -7.97 -3.09
CA GLY A 18 -9.17 -7.44 -1.88
C GLY A 18 -8.20 -7.29 -0.71
N GLY A 19 -8.64 -6.61 0.34
CA GLY A 19 -7.87 -6.42 1.58
C GLY A 19 -7.67 -4.97 1.98
N PHE A 20 -7.17 -4.13 1.06
CA PHE A 20 -7.09 -2.69 1.30
C PHE A 20 -7.41 -1.87 0.05
N ASP A 21 -7.98 -0.70 0.28
CA ASP A 21 -8.28 0.31 -0.72
C ASP A 21 -8.09 1.69 -0.10
N SER A 22 -7.11 2.45 -0.57
CA SER A 22 -6.84 3.79 -0.08
C SER A 22 -7.89 4.82 -0.47
N LYS A 23 -8.74 4.51 -1.47
CA LYS A 23 -9.44 5.52 -2.29
C LYS A 23 -8.44 6.50 -2.92
N ALA A 24 -8.93 7.59 -3.47
CA ALA A 24 -8.09 8.64 -4.05
C ALA A 24 -7.24 9.32 -2.97
N ILE A 25 -5.92 9.25 -3.15
CA ILE A 25 -4.95 10.05 -2.41
C ILE A 25 -4.68 11.30 -3.25
N ALA A 26 -5.16 12.45 -2.80
CA ALA A 26 -4.96 13.72 -3.49
C ALA A 26 -3.46 14.12 -3.52
N PRO A 27 -3.04 15.01 -4.45
CA PRO A 27 -1.68 15.52 -4.51
C PRO A 27 -1.18 16.05 -3.16
N GLY A 28 0.05 15.66 -2.79
CA GLY A 28 0.68 16.05 -1.52
C GLY A 28 0.04 15.43 -0.26
N LYS A 29 -0.96 14.55 -0.40
CA LYS A 29 -1.58 13.85 0.73
C LYS A 29 -1.01 12.44 0.89
N SER A 30 -1.31 11.86 2.04
CA SER A 30 -0.88 10.52 2.42
C SER A 30 -2.05 9.67 2.85
N TRP A 31 -1.91 8.36 2.67
CA TRP A 31 -2.79 7.37 3.25
C TRP A 31 -1.99 6.34 4.05
N THR A 32 -2.54 5.91 5.18
CA THR A 32 -1.89 4.99 6.10
C THR A 32 -2.66 3.69 6.18
N TYR A 33 -1.95 2.58 6.03
CA TYR A 33 -2.45 1.23 6.24
C TYR A 33 -1.76 0.57 7.43
N THR A 34 -2.55 -0.06 8.30
CA THR A 34 -2.07 -0.98 9.33
C THR A 34 -2.26 -2.41 8.84
N ALA A 35 -1.17 -3.08 8.49
CA ALA A 35 -1.23 -4.48 8.08
C ALA A 35 -1.57 -5.38 9.27
N ARG A 36 -2.56 -6.27 9.11
CA ARG A 36 -3.02 -7.19 10.16
C ARG A 36 -2.72 -8.65 9.89
N LYS A 37 -2.30 -8.98 8.66
CA LYS A 37 -1.99 -10.34 8.21
C LYS A 37 -0.65 -10.33 7.51
N THR A 38 0.16 -11.34 7.76
CA THR A 38 1.35 -11.62 6.97
C THR A 38 0.95 -12.11 5.58
N GLY A 39 1.82 -11.94 4.60
CA GLY A 39 1.58 -12.32 3.22
C GLY A 39 2.07 -11.29 2.21
N VAL A 40 1.79 -11.58 0.94
CA VAL A 40 2.16 -10.75 -0.21
C VAL A 40 0.88 -10.23 -0.85
N PHE A 41 0.78 -8.91 -0.98
CA PHE A 41 -0.41 -8.22 -1.45
C PHE A 41 -0.07 -7.37 -2.68
N PRO A 42 -0.28 -7.88 -3.90
CA PRO A 42 -0.19 -7.05 -5.10
C PRO A 42 -1.27 -5.98 -5.08
N TYR A 43 -0.92 -4.77 -5.53
CA TYR A 43 -1.81 -3.63 -5.59
C TYR A 43 -1.61 -2.83 -6.88
N THR A 44 -2.64 -2.07 -7.23
CA THR A 44 -2.70 -1.25 -8.44
C THR A 44 -3.30 0.11 -8.11
N CYS A 45 -2.95 1.13 -8.90
CA CYS A 45 -3.70 2.38 -8.94
C CYS A 45 -4.92 2.21 -9.86
N THR A 46 -6.14 2.36 -9.35
CA THR A 46 -7.36 2.14 -10.14
C THR A 46 -7.56 3.18 -11.26
N LEU A 47 -6.91 4.33 -11.14
CA LEU A 47 -6.92 5.39 -12.16
C LEU A 47 -5.91 5.14 -13.30
N HIS A 48 -4.89 4.31 -13.05
CA HIS A 48 -3.77 4.09 -13.96
C HIS A 48 -3.35 2.62 -13.89
N PRO A 49 -3.97 1.71 -14.67
CA PRO A 49 -3.80 0.26 -14.51
C PRO A 49 -2.37 -0.27 -14.70
N THR A 50 -1.51 0.50 -15.35
CA THR A 50 -0.08 0.17 -15.53
C THR A 50 0.75 0.42 -14.27
N MET A 51 0.26 1.19 -13.30
CA MET A 51 0.93 1.43 -12.03
C MET A 51 0.64 0.29 -11.06
N THR A 52 1.60 -0.61 -10.90
CA THR A 52 1.50 -1.77 -10.02
C THR A 52 2.56 -1.72 -8.92
N GLY A 53 2.28 -2.39 -7.81
CA GLY A 53 3.22 -2.56 -6.71
C GLY A 53 2.86 -3.77 -5.88
N THR A 54 3.71 -4.10 -4.91
CA THR A 54 3.49 -5.24 -4.01
C THR A 54 3.86 -4.84 -2.59
N LEU A 55 2.93 -5.07 -1.64
CA LEU A 55 3.20 -4.98 -0.22
C LEU A 55 3.51 -6.38 0.32
N SER A 56 4.74 -6.60 0.78
CA SER A 56 5.12 -7.81 1.51
C SER A 56 5.09 -7.55 3.01
N VAL A 57 4.32 -8.36 3.75
CA VAL A 57 4.18 -8.28 5.21
C VAL A 57 4.72 -9.58 5.80
N GLY A 58 5.92 -9.51 6.38
CA GLY A 58 6.50 -10.61 7.14
C GLY A 58 5.98 -10.66 8.57
N SER A 59 6.16 -11.79 9.24
CA SER A 59 6.10 -11.85 10.69
C SER A 59 7.19 -10.93 11.22
N ASN A 60 6.85 -10.01 12.12
CA ASN A 60 7.88 -9.29 12.86
C ASN A 60 8.50 -10.29 13.83
N ALA A 61 9.45 -11.12 13.37
CA ALA A 61 10.35 -11.79 14.28
C ALA A 61 11.05 -10.67 15.02
N LYS A 62 10.65 -10.41 16.27
CA LYS A 62 11.48 -9.65 17.19
C LYS A 62 12.82 -10.38 17.15
N ALA A 63 13.85 -9.74 16.59
CA ALA A 63 15.19 -10.26 16.67
C ALA A 63 15.43 -10.59 18.15
N SER A 64 15.47 -11.89 18.46
CA SER A 64 15.96 -12.39 19.73
C SER A 64 17.38 -11.88 19.85
N GLY A 65 17.65 -11.20 20.96
CA GLY A 65 18.90 -10.51 21.19
C GLY A 65 20.12 -11.42 21.23
N GLU A 66 21.26 -10.75 21.20
CA GLU A 66 22.51 -11.16 21.83
C GLU A 66 22.84 -10.15 22.92
#